data_AF-Q1DBS6-F1
#
_entry.id   AF-Q1DBS6-F1
#
_cell.length_a   1.000
_cell.length_b   1.000
_cell.length_c   1.000
_cell.angle_alpha   90.00
_cell.angle_beta   90.00
_cell.angle_gamma   90.00
#
_symmetry.space_group_name_H-M   'P 1'
#
loop_
_entity.id
_entity.type
_entity.pdbx_description
1 polymer ?
#
loop_
_entity_poly.entity_id
_entity_poly.type
_entity_poly.pdbx_seq_one_letter_code
_entity_poly.pdbx_strand_id
1 'polypeptide(L)'
;MVTSLIDGQLYAVVNVHAFEGSGPARILRSSGRFDDEDAAARLARRKRNWIANAEIPESPRPCASRPGGRGMVPPMRSASGSATKFLAAVGVAGAVGYLLALDVVRADVRVAAKALPMLCLLLWQWPPLGRYGRWIFAGLALSLLGDVLLDVGPGLFLPGLGAFLLAHVSYVAAYVTVSRQPRWGRALPFVFLAVGASVFLWSHLGEMALPVTAYVAVICAMTWRAWAMLGSPGLSRRAQGFALAGALLFAVSDGLLALKLFVRPLPGSGYAIMLCYWAAQWCIAVSAREPRQSGASRTLQAEGVGSSA
;
A
#
# COMPACT_ATOMS: atom_id res chain seq x y z
N MET A 1 4.21 -16.28 28.66
CA MET A 1 4.71 -15.77 29.96
C MET A 1 5.46 -16.93 30.60
N VAL A 2 6.70 -16.72 31.04
CA VAL A 2 7.52 -17.79 31.63
C VAL A 2 7.57 -17.54 33.13
N THR A 3 7.28 -18.55 33.95
CA THR A 3 7.45 -18.46 35.40
C THR A 3 8.78 -19.11 35.80
N SER A 4 9.42 -18.60 36.83
CA SER A 4 10.66 -19.13 37.39
C SER A 4 10.49 -19.32 38.88
N LEU A 5 10.86 -20.48 39.40
CA LEU A 5 10.86 -20.76 40.84
C LEU A 5 12.23 -20.39 41.42
N ILE A 6 12.28 -19.55 42.45
CA ILE A 6 13.51 -19.17 43.15
C ILE A 6 13.22 -19.19 44.66
N ASP A 7 14.02 -19.91 45.44
CA ASP A 7 13.87 -20.06 46.91
C ASP A 7 12.45 -20.42 47.37
N GLY A 8 11.78 -21.32 46.65
CA GLY A 8 10.43 -21.80 46.98
C GLY A 8 9.30 -20.81 46.68
N GLN A 9 9.59 -19.67 46.05
CA GLN A 9 8.61 -18.70 45.60
C GLN A 9 8.53 -18.68 44.06
N LEU A 10 7.31 -18.67 43.53
CA LEU A 10 7.05 -18.68 42.08
C LEU A 10 6.98 -17.24 41.57
N TYR A 11 7.81 -16.94 40.59
CA TYR A 11 8.00 -15.60 40.09
C TYR A 11 7.65 -15.50 38.60
N ALA A 12 6.88 -14.48 38.23
CA ALA A 12 6.60 -14.16 36.83
C ALA A 12 7.81 -13.49 36.17
N VAL A 13 8.34 -14.08 35.10
CA VAL A 13 9.44 -13.51 34.31
C VAL A 13 8.90 -13.02 32.98
N VAL A 14 9.00 -11.71 32.77
CA VAL A 14 8.68 -11.10 31.48
C VAL A 14 9.86 -11.33 30.54
N ASN A 15 9.63 -12.09 29.48
CA ASN A 15 10.61 -12.31 28.43
C ASN A 15 10.91 -10.98 27.73
N VAL A 16 12.17 -10.68 27.40
CA VAL A 16 12.58 -9.48 26.65
C VAL A 16 11.84 -9.38 25.31
N HIS A 17 11.47 -10.52 24.72
CA HIS A 17 10.63 -10.58 23.51
C HIS A 17 9.20 -10.05 23.72
N ALA A 18 8.72 -9.89 24.97
CA ALA A 18 7.41 -9.28 25.25
C ALA A 18 7.33 -7.80 24.88
N PHE A 19 8.47 -7.15 24.61
CA PHE A 19 8.53 -5.77 24.13
C PHE A 19 8.62 -5.67 22.60
N GLU A 20 8.64 -6.79 21.86
CA GLU A 20 8.63 -6.77 20.39
C GLU A 20 7.31 -6.18 19.88
N GLY A 21 7.38 -5.01 19.22
CA GLY A 21 6.23 -4.25 18.75
C GLY A 21 5.85 -3.06 19.62
N SER A 22 6.46 -2.89 20.80
CA SER A 22 6.33 -1.65 21.56
C SER A 22 7.19 -0.55 20.92
N GLY A 23 6.56 0.59 20.61
CA GLY A 23 7.25 1.71 19.95
C GLY A 23 8.41 2.23 20.82
N PRO A 24 9.57 2.58 20.23
CA PRO A 24 10.79 2.88 20.99
C PRO A 24 10.63 4.05 21.98
N ALA A 25 9.68 4.96 21.76
CA ALA A 25 9.37 6.07 22.66
C ALA A 25 8.73 5.64 23.99
N ARG A 26 8.22 4.40 24.10
CA ARG A 26 7.63 3.85 25.33
C ARG A 26 8.63 3.05 26.17
N ILE A 27 9.86 2.86 25.68
CA ILE A 27 10.90 2.10 26.35
C ILE A 27 11.95 3.10 26.87
N LEU A 28 11.90 3.38 28.17
CA LEU A 28 12.98 4.13 28.82
C LEU A 28 14.19 3.20 28.98
N ARG A 29 15.22 3.38 28.16
CA ARG A 29 16.46 2.59 28.27
C ARG A 29 17.38 3.23 29.30
N SER A 30 17.76 2.47 30.33
CA SER A 30 18.85 2.83 31.23
C SER A 30 20.09 2.00 30.87
N SER A 31 21.25 2.66 30.77
CA SER A 31 22.54 1.96 30.65
C SER A 31 22.99 1.49 32.03
N GLY A 32 23.24 0.19 32.18
CA GLY A 32 23.88 -0.38 33.37
C GLY A 32 25.08 -1.22 32.96
N ARG A 33 26.14 -1.19 33.76
CA ARG A 33 27.33 -2.05 33.62
C ARG A 33 27.22 -3.15 34.66
N PHE A 34 27.32 -4.42 34.24
CA PHE A 34 26.95 -5.57 35.09
C PHE A 34 28.08 -6.60 35.25
N ASP A 35 29.28 -6.29 34.75
CA ASP A 35 30.36 -7.25 34.61
C ASP A 35 31.06 -7.60 35.95
N ASP A 36 30.90 -6.77 36.99
CA ASP A 36 31.58 -6.92 38.30
C ASP A 36 30.61 -7.11 39.49
N GLU A 37 29.39 -7.60 39.25
CA GLU A 37 28.38 -7.71 40.31
C GLU A 37 28.30 -9.12 40.92
N ASP A 38 28.57 -9.20 42.23
CA ASP A 38 28.31 -10.37 43.09
C ASP A 38 26.82 -10.80 43.06
N ALA A 39 26.58 -12.10 43.18
CA ALA A 39 25.28 -12.73 43.31
C ALA A 39 24.37 -12.04 44.34
N ALA A 40 24.89 -11.62 45.49
CA ALA A 40 24.10 -10.93 46.51
C ALA A 40 23.62 -9.54 46.05
N ALA A 41 24.50 -8.77 45.42
CA ALA A 41 24.16 -7.46 44.84
C ALA A 41 23.15 -7.60 43.68
N ARG A 42 23.31 -8.65 42.86
CA ARG A 42 22.39 -8.99 41.76
C ARG A 42 20.98 -9.32 42.26
N LEU A 43 20.86 -10.07 43.36
CA LEU A 43 19.58 -10.37 43.98
C LEU A 43 18.92 -9.12 44.59
N ALA A 44 19.70 -8.28 45.28
CA ALA A 44 19.22 -7.05 45.89
C ALA A 44 18.66 -6.06 44.84
N ARG A 45 19.31 -5.92 43.68
CA ARG A 45 18.77 -5.10 42.58
C ARG A 45 17.46 -5.66 42.02
N ARG A 46 17.37 -6.98 41.82
CA ARG A 46 16.16 -7.63 41.30
C ARG A 46 14.97 -7.47 42.25
N LYS A 47 15.19 -7.53 43.57
CA LYS A 47 14.16 -7.25 44.58
C LYS A 47 13.64 -5.81 44.51
N ARG A 48 14.51 -4.82 44.25
CA ARG A 48 14.12 -3.40 44.14
C ARG A 48 13.23 -3.07 42.95
N ASN A 49 13.40 -3.78 41.83
CA ASN A 49 12.61 -3.58 40.61
C ASN A 49 11.51 -4.64 40.44
N TRP A 50 11.21 -5.40 41.49
CA TRP A 50 10.15 -6.40 41.46
C TRP A 50 8.78 -5.70 41.46
N ILE A 51 7.90 -6.09 40.54
CA ILE A 51 6.50 -5.67 40.58
C ILE A 51 5.82 -6.53 41.66
N ALA A 52 5.62 -5.95 42.85
CA ALA A 52 4.88 -6.60 43.92
C ALA A 52 3.38 -6.71 43.55
N ASN A 53 2.73 -7.82 43.92
CA ASN A 53 1.31 -8.10 43.70
C ASN A 53 0.87 -8.13 42.21
N ALA A 54 1.53 -8.96 41.41
CA ALA A 54 1.00 -9.33 40.10
C ALA A 54 -0.24 -10.25 40.29
N GLU A 55 -1.44 -9.67 40.29
CA GLU A 55 -2.67 -10.45 40.21
C GLU A 55 -2.82 -11.06 38.81
N ILE A 56 -2.78 -12.39 38.75
CA ILE A 56 -3.08 -13.14 37.54
C ILE A 56 -4.58 -13.48 37.60
N PRO A 57 -5.43 -12.91 36.73
CA PRO A 57 -6.84 -13.28 36.70
C PRO A 57 -6.99 -14.72 36.19
N GLU A 58 -7.41 -15.64 37.05
CA GLU A 58 -7.53 -17.09 36.76
C GLU A 58 -8.65 -17.48 35.79
N SER A 59 -9.43 -16.52 35.29
CA SER A 59 -10.47 -16.80 34.28
C SER A 59 -10.88 -15.51 33.56
N PRO A 60 -11.36 -15.60 32.30
CA PRO A 60 -12.01 -14.47 31.66
C PRO A 60 -13.32 -14.21 32.40
N ARG A 61 -13.35 -13.18 33.24
CA ARG A 61 -14.59 -12.77 33.92
C ARG A 61 -15.60 -12.30 32.87
N PRO A 62 -16.85 -12.81 32.87
CA PRO A 62 -17.93 -12.14 32.19
C PRO A 62 -18.16 -10.79 32.88
N CYS A 63 -18.21 -9.70 32.12
CA CYS A 63 -18.45 -8.36 32.65
C CYS A 63 -19.82 -8.30 33.35
N ALA A 64 -19.83 -8.37 34.68
CA ALA A 64 -20.98 -8.02 35.49
C ALA A 64 -21.13 -6.48 35.57
N SER A 65 -22.32 -6.02 35.22
CA SER A 65 -22.77 -4.62 35.22
C SER A 65 -22.70 -3.97 36.61
N ARG A 66 -22.08 -2.79 36.72
CA ARG A 66 -22.25 -1.89 37.87
C ARG A 66 -23.38 -0.88 37.60
N PRO A 67 -24.29 -0.62 38.55
CA PRO A 67 -25.32 0.39 38.41
C PRO A 67 -24.78 1.78 38.79
N GLY A 68 -25.21 2.82 38.07
CA GLY A 68 -25.11 4.20 38.53
C GLY A 68 -23.77 4.90 38.27
N GLY A 69 -23.59 5.41 37.06
CA GLY A 69 -22.52 6.36 36.71
C GLY A 69 -22.54 6.63 35.22
N ARG A 70 -23.28 7.66 34.78
CA ARG A 70 -23.34 8.10 33.37
C ARG A 70 -22.00 8.69 32.95
N GLY A 71 -21.04 7.83 32.66
CA GLY A 71 -19.92 8.11 31.78
C GLY A 71 -20.06 7.18 30.59
N MET A 72 -20.84 7.60 29.59
CA MET A 72 -20.94 6.89 28.31
C MET A 72 -19.57 6.95 27.65
N VAL A 73 -18.71 5.95 27.91
CA VAL A 73 -17.57 5.67 27.04
C VAL A 73 -18.19 4.98 25.82
N PRO A 74 -18.32 5.67 24.68
CA PRO A 74 -18.88 5.04 23.51
C PRO A 74 -18.00 3.86 23.14
N PRO A 75 -18.57 2.75 22.64
CA PRO A 75 -17.75 1.71 22.03
C PRO A 75 -16.85 2.41 21.01
N MET A 76 -15.55 2.12 21.04
CA MET A 76 -14.67 2.37 19.89
C MET A 76 -15.23 1.53 18.74
N ARG A 77 -16.26 2.07 18.09
CA ARG A 77 -16.73 1.61 16.79
C ARG A 77 -15.48 1.53 15.93
N SER A 78 -15.36 0.44 15.19
CA SER A 78 -14.40 0.28 14.11
C SER A 78 -14.64 1.37 13.05
N ALA A 79 -14.21 2.60 13.36
CA ALA A 79 -14.42 3.79 12.54
C ALA A 79 -13.79 3.62 11.15
N SER A 80 -12.81 2.72 11.02
CA SER A 80 -12.18 2.33 9.75
C SER A 80 -13.18 1.77 8.73
N GLY A 81 -14.19 1.00 9.17
CA GLY A 81 -15.15 0.37 8.25
C GLY A 81 -16.13 1.37 7.63
N SER A 82 -16.68 2.28 8.44
CA SER A 82 -17.65 3.28 7.98
C SER A 82 -17.00 4.32 7.07
N ALA A 83 -15.81 4.80 7.42
CA ALA A 83 -15.06 5.76 6.62
C ALA A 83 -14.64 5.16 5.26
N THR A 84 -14.19 3.90 5.24
CA THR A 84 -13.83 3.21 4.00
C THR A 84 -15.04 3.06 3.07
N LYS A 85 -16.19 2.63 3.60
CA LYS A 85 -17.43 2.52 2.83
C LYS A 85 -17.89 3.87 2.29
N PHE A 86 -17.79 4.92 3.09
CA PHE A 86 -18.13 6.28 2.68
C PHE A 86 -17.22 6.77 1.54
N LEU A 87 -15.90 6.65 1.68
CA LEU A 87 -14.95 7.03 0.63
C LEU A 87 -15.15 6.22 -0.66
N ALA A 88 -15.45 4.93 -0.54
CA ALA A 88 -15.78 4.09 -1.69
C ALA A 88 -17.07 4.56 -2.39
N ALA A 89 -18.13 4.85 -1.61
CA ALA A 89 -19.38 5.35 -2.16
C ALA A 89 -19.21 6.71 -2.86
N VAL A 90 -18.47 7.65 -2.24
CA VAL A 90 -18.17 8.96 -2.83
C VAL A 90 -17.31 8.81 -4.09
N GLY A 91 -16.29 7.95 -4.07
CA GLY A 91 -15.44 7.69 -5.23
C GLY A 91 -16.23 7.07 -6.40
N VAL A 92 -17.10 6.10 -6.12
CA VAL A 92 -17.99 5.50 -7.12
C VAL A 92 -18.99 6.52 -7.67
N ALA A 93 -19.60 7.33 -6.80
CA ALA A 93 -20.52 8.38 -7.23
C ALA A 93 -19.82 9.43 -8.12
N GLY A 94 -18.57 9.82 -7.78
CA GLY A 94 -17.75 10.69 -8.62
C GLY A 94 -17.44 10.08 -9.98
N ALA A 95 -17.05 8.80 -10.01
CA ALA A 95 -16.77 8.07 -11.23
C ALA A 95 -18.02 7.96 -12.14
N VAL A 96 -19.16 7.56 -11.57
CA VAL A 96 -20.44 7.49 -12.30
C VAL A 96 -20.87 8.87 -12.77
N GLY A 97 -20.77 9.89 -11.91
CA GLY A 97 -21.08 11.27 -12.26
C GLY A 97 -20.25 11.77 -13.44
N TYR A 98 -18.94 11.49 -13.45
CA TYR A 98 -18.07 11.82 -14.57
C TYR A 98 -18.47 11.09 -15.86
N LEU A 99 -18.79 9.78 -15.80
CA LEU A 99 -19.19 9.01 -16.98
C LEU A 99 -20.51 9.55 -17.56
N LEU A 100 -21.48 9.91 -16.72
CA LEU A 100 -22.75 10.50 -17.17
C LEU A 100 -22.59 11.93 -17.69
N ALA A 101 -21.60 12.67 -17.18
CA ALA A 101 -21.34 14.07 -17.51
C ALA A 101 -20.33 14.29 -18.64
N LEU A 102 -19.76 13.21 -19.20
CA LEU A 102 -18.59 13.25 -20.08
C LEU A 102 -18.79 14.18 -21.30
N ASP A 103 -20.03 14.24 -21.81
CA ASP A 103 -20.41 15.00 -23.02
C ASP A 103 -21.25 16.27 -22.75
N VAL A 104 -21.68 16.52 -21.51
CA VAL A 104 -22.76 17.49 -21.22
C VAL A 104 -22.32 18.67 -20.34
N VAL A 105 -21.16 18.57 -19.68
CA VAL A 105 -20.80 19.46 -18.57
C VAL A 105 -19.60 20.37 -18.87
N ARG A 106 -19.63 21.57 -18.27
CA ARG A 106 -18.54 22.57 -18.26
C ARG A 106 -17.20 21.93 -17.87
N ALA A 107 -16.11 22.38 -18.49
CA ALA A 107 -14.77 21.82 -18.30
C ALA A 107 -14.36 21.70 -16.82
N ASP A 108 -14.64 22.72 -16.00
CA ASP A 108 -14.26 22.76 -14.58
C ASP A 108 -14.86 21.62 -13.76
N VAL A 109 -16.15 21.32 -13.99
CA VAL A 109 -16.87 20.27 -13.26
C VAL A 109 -16.44 18.88 -13.73
N ARG A 110 -16.06 18.74 -15.01
CA ARG A 110 -15.47 17.51 -15.54
C ARG A 110 -14.14 17.19 -14.85
N VAL A 111 -13.26 18.17 -14.65
CA VAL A 111 -11.99 17.98 -13.92
C VAL A 111 -12.25 17.55 -12.48
N ALA A 112 -13.16 18.23 -11.78
CA ALA A 112 -13.48 17.89 -10.39
C ALA A 112 -14.04 16.46 -10.25
N ALA A 113 -14.97 16.06 -11.13
CA ALA A 113 -15.55 14.72 -11.12
C ALA A 113 -14.52 13.63 -11.45
N LYS A 114 -13.56 13.93 -12.34
CA LYS A 114 -12.44 13.03 -12.69
C LYS A 114 -11.48 12.82 -11.53
N ALA A 115 -11.18 13.90 -10.80
CA ALA A 115 -10.25 13.92 -9.67
C ALA A 115 -10.82 13.27 -8.40
N LEU A 116 -12.14 13.25 -8.25
CA LEU A 116 -12.81 12.79 -7.02
C LEU A 116 -12.47 11.32 -6.66
N PRO A 117 -12.55 10.33 -7.56
CA PRO A 117 -12.14 8.96 -7.27
C PRO A 117 -10.69 8.86 -6.78
N MET A 118 -9.79 9.63 -7.39
CA MET A 118 -8.37 9.67 -7.03
C MET A 118 -8.12 10.29 -5.65
N LEU A 119 -8.84 11.37 -5.32
CA LEU A 119 -8.82 11.97 -3.99
C LEU A 119 -9.34 11.00 -2.93
N CYS A 120 -10.42 10.28 -3.21
CA CYS A 120 -10.94 9.25 -2.31
C CYS A 120 -9.92 8.13 -2.07
N LEU A 121 -9.18 7.70 -3.10
CA LEU A 121 -8.09 6.72 -2.97
C LEU A 121 -6.93 7.25 -2.12
N LEU A 122 -6.52 8.50 -2.32
CA LEU A 122 -5.47 9.14 -1.52
C LEU A 122 -5.85 9.25 -0.04
N LEU A 123 -7.06 9.75 0.24
CA LEU A 123 -7.60 9.83 1.59
C LEU A 123 -7.74 8.46 2.22
N TRP A 124 -8.21 7.48 1.43
CA TRP A 124 -8.28 6.11 1.90
C TRP A 124 -6.89 5.63 2.25
N GLN A 125 -5.86 5.90 1.44
CA GLN A 125 -4.48 5.43 1.61
C GLN A 125 -3.70 6.13 2.75
N TRP A 126 -4.19 7.24 3.28
CA TRP A 126 -3.53 7.98 4.37
C TRP A 126 -3.72 7.32 5.75
N PRO A 127 -2.70 7.36 6.64
CA PRO A 127 -1.29 7.62 6.34
C PRO A 127 -0.64 6.43 5.62
N PRO A 128 0.30 6.65 4.69
CA PRO A 128 0.95 5.56 3.97
C PRO A 128 1.84 4.71 4.89
N LEU A 129 1.59 3.40 4.93
CA LEU A 129 2.31 2.47 5.79
C LEU A 129 3.49 1.81 5.06
N GLY A 130 4.68 1.89 5.66
CA GLY A 130 5.90 1.27 5.15
C GLY A 130 6.45 1.89 3.85
N ARG A 131 7.61 1.40 3.40
CA ARG A 131 8.28 1.91 2.18
C ARG A 131 7.43 1.72 0.92
N TYR A 132 6.79 0.56 0.78
CA TYR A 132 5.92 0.24 -0.36
C TYR A 132 4.74 1.21 -0.44
N GLY A 133 3.99 1.37 0.65
CA GLY A 133 2.81 2.23 0.69
C GLY A 133 3.13 3.71 0.45
N ARG A 134 4.31 4.19 0.85
CA ARG A 134 4.75 5.57 0.55
C ARG A 134 4.96 5.81 -0.94
N TRP A 135 5.60 4.88 -1.65
CA TRP A 135 5.78 4.98 -3.09
C TRP A 135 4.45 4.84 -3.85
N ILE A 136 3.55 3.95 -3.39
CA ILE A 136 2.19 3.87 -3.95
C ILE A 136 1.43 5.18 -3.75
N PHE A 137 1.47 5.74 -2.54
CA PHE A 137 0.82 7.03 -2.24
C PHE A 137 1.37 8.18 -3.09
N ALA A 138 2.70 8.28 -3.22
CA ALA A 138 3.33 9.28 -4.07
C ALA A 138 2.90 9.13 -5.55
N GLY A 139 2.81 7.89 -6.06
CA GLY A 139 2.32 7.63 -7.41
C GLY A 139 0.86 8.05 -7.61
N LEU A 140 -0.01 7.78 -6.64
CA LEU A 140 -1.41 8.22 -6.66
C LEU A 140 -1.52 9.76 -6.69
N ALA A 141 -0.71 10.45 -5.90
CA ALA A 141 -0.68 11.91 -5.86
C ALA A 141 -0.18 12.52 -7.17
N LEU A 142 0.88 11.94 -7.75
CA LEU A 142 1.41 12.33 -9.05
C LEU A 142 0.42 12.05 -10.20
N SER A 143 -0.34 10.96 -10.12
CA SER A 143 -1.38 10.64 -11.10
C SER A 143 -2.52 11.66 -11.03
N LEU A 144 -2.97 12.03 -9.82
CA LEU A 144 -3.95 13.10 -9.63
C LEU A 144 -3.44 14.44 -10.18
N LEU A 145 -2.17 14.78 -9.93
CA LEU A 145 -1.56 15.97 -10.52
C LEU A 145 -1.55 15.91 -12.04
N GLY A 146 -1.21 14.76 -12.62
CA GLY A 146 -1.27 14.52 -14.07
C GLY A 146 -2.68 14.71 -14.63
N ASP A 147 -3.70 14.17 -13.97
CA ASP A 147 -5.11 14.32 -14.37
C ASP A 147 -5.54 15.79 -14.47
N VAL A 148 -5.13 16.60 -13.49
CA VAL A 148 -5.42 18.04 -13.46
C VAL A 148 -4.65 18.76 -14.56
N LEU A 149 -3.34 18.50 -14.70
CA LEU A 149 -2.50 19.17 -15.70
C LEU A 149 -2.95 18.88 -17.14
N LEU A 150 -3.34 17.64 -17.44
CA LEU A 150 -3.81 17.27 -18.78
C LEU A 150 -5.12 17.95 -19.17
N ASP A 151 -6.02 18.21 -18.23
CA ASP A 151 -7.35 18.76 -18.53
C ASP A 151 -7.42 20.29 -18.45
N VAL A 152 -6.45 20.98 -17.83
CA VAL A 152 -6.42 22.46 -17.74
C VAL A 152 -6.18 23.12 -19.11
N GLY A 153 -5.39 22.48 -19.98
CA GLY A 153 -5.22 22.97 -21.35
C GLY A 153 -4.09 22.30 -22.14
N PRO A 154 -4.04 22.50 -23.47
CA PRO A 154 -3.09 21.84 -24.36
C PRO A 154 -1.62 22.20 -24.06
N GLY A 155 -1.34 23.41 -23.56
CA GLY A 155 0.00 23.82 -23.16
C GLY A 155 0.58 23.08 -21.96
N LEU A 156 -0.26 22.39 -21.18
CA LEU A 156 0.14 21.59 -20.02
C LEU A 156 0.18 20.09 -20.31
N PHE A 157 -0.01 19.68 -21.56
CA PHE A 157 0.04 18.27 -21.96
C PHE A 157 1.37 17.61 -21.57
N LEU A 158 2.50 18.20 -21.92
CA LEU A 158 3.82 17.64 -21.65
C LEU A 158 4.14 17.60 -20.14
N PRO A 159 3.88 18.64 -19.33
CA PRO A 159 3.94 18.56 -17.87
C PRO A 159 3.03 17.48 -17.27
N GLY A 160 1.80 17.33 -17.78
CA GLY A 160 0.85 16.30 -17.33
C GLY A 160 1.36 14.89 -17.64
N LEU A 161 1.89 14.67 -18.85
CA LEU A 161 2.56 13.44 -19.25
C LEU A 161 3.77 13.14 -18.35
N GLY A 162 4.55 14.16 -18.01
CA GLY A 162 5.67 14.06 -17.08
C GLY A 162 5.24 13.66 -15.66
N ALA A 163 4.15 14.23 -15.15
CA ALA A 163 3.59 13.87 -13.85
C ALA A 163 3.15 12.40 -13.82
N PHE A 164 2.46 11.92 -14.86
CA PHE A 164 2.15 10.50 -15.01
C PHE A 164 3.40 9.64 -15.12
N LEU A 165 4.42 10.05 -15.88
CA LEU A 165 5.67 9.31 -15.99
C LEU A 165 6.31 9.11 -14.60
N LEU A 166 6.36 10.17 -13.80
CA LEU A 166 6.86 10.11 -12.43
C LEU A 166 5.97 9.22 -11.53
N ALA A 167 4.65 9.20 -11.74
CA ALA A 167 3.77 8.27 -11.04
C ALA A 167 4.14 6.80 -11.33
N HIS A 168 4.38 6.46 -12.59
CA HIS A 168 4.82 5.14 -13.00
C HIS A 168 6.19 4.76 -12.42
N VAL A 169 7.15 5.70 -12.41
CA VAL A 169 8.46 5.52 -11.75
C VAL A 169 8.28 5.27 -10.25
N SER A 170 7.34 5.96 -9.60
CA SER A 170 6.99 5.74 -8.20
C SER A 170 6.44 4.32 -7.98
N TYR A 171 5.57 3.81 -8.84
CA TYR A 171 5.09 2.43 -8.77
C TYR A 171 6.20 1.40 -9.01
N VAL A 172 7.08 1.64 -9.99
CA VAL A 172 8.29 0.83 -10.21
C VAL A 172 9.13 0.76 -8.93
N ALA A 173 9.40 1.90 -8.29
CA ALA A 173 10.15 1.97 -7.05
C ALA A 173 9.44 1.17 -5.94
N ALA A 174 8.11 1.26 -5.83
CA ALA A 174 7.32 0.46 -4.90
C ALA A 174 7.55 -1.04 -5.12
N TYR A 175 7.38 -1.55 -6.34
CA TYR A 175 7.55 -2.97 -6.66
C TYR A 175 8.99 -3.46 -6.43
N VAL A 176 9.99 -2.61 -6.70
CA VAL A 176 11.41 -2.90 -6.41
C VAL A 176 11.68 -3.01 -4.90
N THR A 177 10.94 -2.29 -4.05
CA THR A 177 11.07 -2.46 -2.59
C THR A 177 10.63 -3.83 -2.09
N VAL A 178 9.78 -4.55 -2.84
CA VAL A 178 9.31 -5.89 -2.50
C VAL A 178 10.25 -6.95 -3.08
N SER A 179 10.69 -6.77 -4.32
CA SER A 179 11.63 -7.67 -4.97
C SER A 179 12.60 -6.90 -5.85
N ARG A 180 13.90 -7.08 -5.61
CA ARG A 180 14.96 -6.51 -6.46
C ARG A 180 15.39 -7.44 -7.60
N GLN A 181 14.94 -8.69 -7.59
CA GLN A 181 15.29 -9.63 -8.65
C GLN A 181 14.63 -9.18 -9.96
N PRO A 182 15.40 -9.00 -11.04
CA PRO A 182 14.86 -8.57 -12.33
C PRO A 182 13.94 -9.62 -12.94
N ARG A 183 14.31 -10.91 -12.86
CA ARG A 183 13.62 -12.03 -13.52
C ARG A 183 13.41 -11.73 -15.01
N TRP A 184 14.52 -11.59 -15.73
CA TRP A 184 14.56 -11.17 -17.14
C TRP A 184 13.64 -11.95 -18.08
N GLY A 185 13.37 -13.24 -17.81
CA GLY A 185 12.38 -14.01 -18.57
C GLY A 185 10.98 -13.40 -18.58
N ARG A 186 10.58 -12.68 -17.51
CA ARG A 186 9.31 -11.94 -17.44
C ARG A 186 9.38 -10.54 -18.06
N ALA A 187 10.58 -10.04 -18.40
CA ALA A 187 10.78 -8.74 -19.04
C ALA A 187 10.48 -8.80 -20.54
N LEU A 188 10.84 -9.92 -21.15
CA LEU A 188 10.78 -10.14 -22.60
C LEU A 188 9.46 -9.71 -23.26
N PRO A 189 8.27 -10.12 -22.80
CA PRO A 189 7.02 -9.70 -23.43
C PRO A 189 6.79 -8.18 -23.38
N PHE A 190 7.25 -7.51 -22.32
CA PHE A 190 7.10 -6.06 -22.18
C PHE A 190 8.14 -5.28 -22.97
N VAL A 191 9.32 -5.86 -23.20
CA VAL A 191 10.31 -5.29 -24.13
C VAL A 191 9.75 -5.33 -25.55
N PHE A 192 9.19 -6.47 -25.97
CA PHE A 192 8.53 -6.57 -27.28
C PHE A 192 7.33 -5.61 -27.39
N LEU A 193 6.51 -5.51 -26.35
CA LEU A 193 5.41 -4.56 -26.33
C LEU A 193 5.90 -3.11 -26.44
N ALA A 194 6.93 -2.73 -25.68
CA ALA A 194 7.49 -1.39 -25.73
C ALA A 194 8.03 -1.05 -27.12
N VAL A 195 8.87 -1.92 -27.68
CA VAL A 195 9.45 -1.72 -29.03
C VAL A 195 8.35 -1.69 -30.08
N GLY A 196 7.43 -2.66 -30.06
CA GLY A 196 6.34 -2.75 -31.03
C GLY A 196 5.42 -1.53 -31.00
N ALA A 197 5.01 -1.10 -29.80
CA ALA A 197 4.20 0.10 -29.62
C ALA A 197 4.93 1.38 -30.05
N SER A 198 6.21 1.52 -29.69
CA SER A 198 7.03 2.67 -30.09
C SER A 198 7.22 2.74 -31.61
N VAL A 199 7.53 1.62 -32.26
CA VAL A 199 7.66 1.56 -33.73
C VAL A 199 6.34 1.89 -34.42
N PHE A 200 5.23 1.33 -33.93
CA PHE A 200 3.90 1.60 -34.47
C PHE A 200 3.49 3.07 -34.34
N LEU A 201 3.77 3.69 -33.18
CA LEU A 201 3.42 5.08 -32.94
C LEU A 201 4.39 6.07 -33.63
N TRP A 202 5.63 5.68 -33.91
CA TRP A 202 6.71 6.61 -34.33
C TRP A 202 6.31 7.56 -35.46
N SER A 203 5.68 7.05 -36.51
CA SER A 203 5.25 7.85 -37.68
C SER A 203 4.14 8.85 -37.38
N HIS A 204 3.46 8.72 -36.24
CA HIS A 204 2.31 9.53 -35.84
C HIS A 204 2.67 10.60 -34.80
N LEU A 205 3.86 10.54 -34.19
CA LEU A 205 4.18 11.32 -32.99
C LEU A 205 4.86 12.67 -33.27
N GLY A 206 5.52 12.85 -34.41
CA GLY A 206 6.28 14.08 -34.71
C GLY A 206 7.27 14.41 -33.59
N GLU A 207 7.23 15.65 -33.07
CA GLU A 207 8.09 16.11 -31.97
C GLU A 207 7.87 15.34 -30.64
N MET A 208 6.70 14.72 -30.46
CA MET A 208 6.36 13.95 -29.27
C MET A 208 6.91 12.51 -29.29
N ALA A 209 7.66 12.13 -30.33
CA ALA A 209 8.20 10.78 -30.50
C ALA A 209 9.06 10.34 -29.31
N LEU A 210 9.98 11.20 -28.88
CA LEU A 210 10.89 10.90 -27.77
C LEU A 210 10.16 10.86 -26.41
N PRO A 211 9.37 11.88 -26.01
CA PRO A 211 8.60 11.82 -24.77
C PRO A 211 7.68 10.59 -24.66
N VAL A 212 6.94 10.28 -25.72
CA VAL A 212 5.99 9.16 -25.71
C VAL A 212 6.72 7.82 -25.70
N THR A 213 7.84 7.67 -26.42
CA THR A 213 8.66 6.46 -26.36
C THR A 213 9.22 6.21 -24.97
N ALA A 214 9.73 7.24 -24.31
CA ALA A 214 10.20 7.15 -22.92
C ALA A 214 9.04 6.75 -21.98
N TYR A 215 7.85 7.33 -22.19
CA TYR A 215 6.66 7.02 -21.42
C TYR A 215 6.22 5.54 -21.56
N VAL A 216 6.13 5.05 -22.81
CA VAL A 216 5.81 3.64 -23.11
C VAL A 216 6.81 2.68 -22.45
N ALA A 217 8.11 3.00 -22.51
CA ALA A 217 9.14 2.19 -21.87
C ALA A 217 8.96 2.11 -20.34
N VAL A 218 8.61 3.23 -19.69
CA VAL A 218 8.39 3.28 -18.23
C VAL A 218 7.14 2.49 -17.83
N ILE A 219 6.04 2.58 -18.58
CA ILE A 219 4.84 1.75 -18.35
C ILE A 219 5.17 0.27 -18.46
N CYS A 220 5.84 -0.12 -19.54
CA CYS A 220 6.26 -1.51 -19.74
C CYS A 220 7.18 -1.99 -18.61
N ALA A 221 8.10 -1.13 -18.14
CA ALA A 221 8.94 -1.42 -16.99
C ALA A 221 8.11 -1.58 -15.69
N MET A 222 7.12 -0.73 -15.45
CA MET A 222 6.20 -0.85 -14.32
C MET A 222 5.48 -2.20 -14.33
N THR A 223 4.86 -2.58 -15.45
CA THR A 223 4.12 -3.84 -15.57
C THR A 223 5.04 -5.05 -15.46
N TRP A 224 6.26 -4.96 -16.03
CA TRP A 224 7.29 -5.95 -15.82
C TRP A 224 7.67 -6.09 -14.34
N ARG A 225 7.94 -5.00 -13.63
CA ARG A 225 8.30 -5.05 -12.20
C ARG A 225 7.16 -5.63 -11.35
N ALA A 226 5.91 -5.29 -11.66
CA ALA A 226 4.75 -5.89 -11.02
C ALA A 226 4.72 -7.42 -11.21
N TRP A 227 4.96 -7.90 -12.44
CA TRP A 227 5.03 -9.35 -12.70
C TRP A 227 6.27 -10.00 -12.07
N ALA A 228 7.43 -9.37 -12.14
CA ALA A 228 8.67 -9.86 -11.56
C ALA A 228 8.56 -10.06 -10.05
N MET A 229 7.74 -9.26 -9.36
CA MET A 229 7.49 -9.39 -7.94
C MET A 229 6.74 -10.68 -7.56
N LEU A 230 5.95 -11.29 -8.46
CA LEU A 230 5.07 -12.43 -8.11
C LEU A 230 5.82 -13.62 -7.49
N GLY A 231 5.40 -14.04 -6.30
CA GLY A 231 6.02 -15.10 -5.51
C GLY A 231 7.12 -14.62 -4.55
N SER A 232 7.36 -13.32 -4.44
CA SER A 232 8.32 -12.77 -3.47
C SER A 232 7.69 -12.69 -2.08
N PRO A 233 8.45 -12.87 -0.98
CA PRO A 233 7.91 -12.92 0.38
C PRO A 233 7.51 -11.55 0.97
N GLY A 234 7.84 -10.43 0.30
CA GLY A 234 7.65 -9.08 0.86
C GLY A 234 6.21 -8.53 0.87
N LEU A 235 5.26 -9.23 0.23
CA LEU A 235 3.84 -8.86 0.13
C LEU A 235 2.98 -10.13 0.08
N SER A 236 1.69 -10.07 0.43
CA SER A 236 0.81 -11.24 0.27
C SER A 236 0.59 -11.57 -1.22
N ARG A 237 0.28 -12.83 -1.55
CA ARG A 237 -0.02 -13.23 -2.95
C ARG A 237 -1.18 -12.44 -3.55
N ARG A 238 -2.21 -12.15 -2.73
CA ARG A 238 -3.36 -11.33 -3.15
C ARG A 238 -2.94 -9.91 -3.51
N ALA A 239 -2.14 -9.26 -2.66
CA ALA A 239 -1.62 -7.92 -2.90
C ALA A 239 -0.76 -7.85 -4.18
N GLN A 240 0.08 -8.86 -4.41
CA GLN A 240 0.87 -8.96 -5.64
C GLN A 240 -0.02 -9.13 -6.89
N GLY A 241 -1.11 -9.90 -6.77
CA GLY A 241 -2.11 -10.05 -7.82
C GLY A 241 -2.78 -8.72 -8.17
N PHE A 242 -3.22 -7.95 -7.16
CA PHE A 242 -3.78 -6.61 -7.37
C PHE A 242 -2.78 -5.63 -7.97
N ALA A 243 -1.51 -5.66 -7.54
CA ALA A 243 -0.47 -4.82 -8.14
C ALA A 243 -0.27 -5.12 -9.64
N LEU A 244 -0.23 -6.40 -10.02
CA LEU A 244 -0.11 -6.79 -11.43
C LEU A 244 -1.37 -6.44 -12.24
N ALA A 245 -2.55 -6.76 -11.72
CA ALA A 245 -3.81 -6.43 -12.38
C ALA A 245 -3.92 -4.91 -12.63
N GLY A 246 -3.56 -4.11 -11.62
CA GLY A 246 -3.52 -2.66 -11.74
C GLY A 246 -2.53 -2.19 -12.80
N ALA A 247 -1.30 -2.71 -12.80
CA ALA A 247 -0.30 -2.33 -13.79
C ALA A 247 -0.67 -2.73 -15.24
N LEU A 248 -1.38 -3.84 -15.43
CA LEU A 248 -1.91 -4.26 -16.73
C LEU A 248 -3.05 -3.36 -17.20
N LEU A 249 -4.01 -3.07 -16.32
CA LEU A 249 -5.13 -2.15 -16.62
C LEU A 249 -4.64 -0.74 -16.95
N PHE A 250 -3.59 -0.27 -16.27
CA PHE A 250 -2.96 1.02 -16.57
C PHE A 250 -2.35 1.02 -17.96
N ALA A 251 -1.57 -0.02 -18.31
CA ALA A 251 -0.99 -0.14 -19.65
C ALA A 251 -2.06 -0.18 -20.75
N VAL A 252 -3.20 -0.85 -20.50
CA VAL A 252 -4.34 -0.85 -21.43
C VAL A 252 -4.97 0.55 -21.55
N SER A 253 -5.23 1.22 -20.42
CA SER A 253 -5.75 2.59 -20.39
C SER A 253 -4.89 3.54 -21.23
N ASP A 254 -3.58 3.51 -21.02
CA ASP A 254 -2.65 4.43 -21.66
C ASP A 254 -2.41 4.07 -23.13
N GLY A 255 -2.47 2.78 -23.48
CA GLY A 255 -2.49 2.35 -24.88
C GLY A 255 -3.71 2.90 -25.61
N LEU A 256 -4.91 2.80 -25.02
CA LEU A 256 -6.12 3.39 -25.59
C LEU A 256 -6.04 4.92 -25.69
N LEU A 257 -5.46 5.58 -24.68
CA LEU A 257 -5.24 7.02 -24.69
C LEU A 257 -4.27 7.44 -25.80
N ALA A 258 -3.15 6.73 -25.98
CA ALA A 258 -2.19 6.99 -27.05
C ALA A 258 -2.82 6.84 -28.43
N LEU A 259 -3.64 5.79 -28.64
CA LEU A 259 -4.38 5.61 -29.90
C LEU A 259 -5.35 6.76 -30.15
N LYS A 260 -6.10 7.19 -29.11
CA LYS A 260 -7.03 8.32 -29.20
C LYS A 260 -6.33 9.64 -29.54
N LEU A 261 -5.15 9.88 -28.96
CA LEU A 261 -4.42 11.16 -29.10
C LEU A 261 -3.61 11.25 -30.40
N PHE A 262 -2.97 10.17 -30.84
CA PHE A 262 -1.97 10.23 -31.90
C PHE A 262 -2.37 9.50 -33.19
N VAL A 263 -3.29 8.54 -33.14
CA VAL A 263 -3.63 7.71 -34.30
C VAL A 263 -5.01 8.05 -34.84
N ARG A 264 -6.06 7.74 -34.06
CA ARG A 264 -7.45 8.04 -34.43
C ARG A 264 -8.34 8.03 -33.19
N PRO A 265 -9.25 9.02 -33.04
CA PRO A 265 -10.24 8.98 -31.98
C PRO A 265 -11.25 7.85 -32.27
N LEU A 266 -11.30 6.85 -31.40
CA LEU A 266 -12.31 5.79 -31.46
C LEU A 266 -13.57 6.23 -30.69
N PRO A 267 -14.78 6.05 -31.24
CA PRO A 267 -16.03 6.34 -30.53
C PRO A 267 -16.07 5.58 -29.20
N GLY A 268 -16.44 6.26 -28.11
CA GLY A 268 -16.53 5.66 -26.78
C GLY A 268 -15.19 5.34 -26.08
N SER A 269 -14.04 5.56 -26.72
CA SER A 269 -12.72 5.29 -26.11
C SER A 269 -12.50 6.03 -24.79
N GLY A 270 -13.06 7.23 -24.62
CA GLY A 270 -12.98 8.00 -23.37
C GLY A 270 -13.51 7.23 -22.15
N TYR A 271 -14.63 6.51 -22.30
CA TYR A 271 -15.22 5.70 -21.23
C TYR A 271 -14.31 4.53 -20.87
N ALA A 272 -13.82 3.80 -21.88
CA ALA A 272 -12.95 2.65 -21.68
C ALA A 272 -11.62 3.04 -21.02
N ILE A 273 -11.01 4.15 -21.46
CA ILE A 273 -9.79 4.72 -20.86
C ILE A 273 -10.03 4.99 -19.37
N MET A 274 -11.07 5.75 -19.04
CA MET A 274 -11.32 6.18 -17.65
C MET A 274 -11.70 5.02 -16.72
N LEU A 275 -12.49 4.05 -17.21
CA LEU A 275 -12.82 2.84 -16.44
C LEU A 275 -11.57 1.99 -16.16
N CYS A 276 -10.73 1.76 -17.18
CA CYS A 276 -9.48 1.02 -16.99
C CYS A 276 -8.55 1.76 -16.05
N TYR A 277 -8.44 3.09 -16.17
CA TYR A 277 -7.63 3.95 -15.33
C TYR A 277 -8.03 3.88 -13.85
N TRP A 278 -9.31 4.12 -13.51
CA TRP A 278 -9.72 4.08 -12.12
C TRP A 278 -9.64 2.67 -11.53
N ALA A 279 -9.94 1.63 -12.32
CA ALA A 279 -9.75 0.25 -11.89
C ALA A 279 -8.26 -0.05 -11.64
N ALA A 280 -7.36 0.45 -12.49
CA ALA A 280 -5.92 0.32 -12.31
C ALA A 280 -5.47 0.94 -10.99
N GLN A 281 -5.86 2.20 -10.75
CA GLN A 281 -5.48 2.95 -9.56
C GLN A 281 -6.04 2.32 -8.28
N TRP A 282 -7.29 1.85 -8.32
CA TRP A 282 -7.90 1.13 -7.21
C TRP A 282 -7.14 -0.17 -6.90
N CYS A 283 -6.83 -1.00 -7.91
CA CYS A 283 -6.05 -2.22 -7.73
C CYS A 283 -4.65 -1.92 -7.14
N ILE A 284 -3.95 -0.91 -7.66
CA ILE A 284 -2.65 -0.48 -7.14
C ILE A 284 -2.78 -0.01 -5.66
N ALA A 285 -3.80 0.77 -5.31
CA ALA A 285 -4.04 1.21 -3.94
C ALA A 285 -4.34 0.05 -2.98
N VAL A 286 -5.20 -0.88 -3.38
CA VAL A 286 -5.54 -2.10 -2.61
C VAL A 286 -4.28 -2.92 -2.32
N SER A 287 -3.36 -3.04 -3.29
CA SER A 287 -2.10 -3.76 -3.09
C SER A 287 -1.25 -3.22 -1.92
N ALA A 288 -1.42 -1.96 -1.54
CA ALA A 288 -0.68 -1.30 -0.45
C ALA A 288 -1.40 -1.32 0.90
N ARG A 289 -2.67 -1.74 0.92
CA ARG A 289 -3.52 -1.82 2.13
C ARG A 289 -3.50 -3.20 2.78
N GLU A 290 -3.20 -4.23 1.99
CA GLU A 290 -3.14 -5.60 2.48
C GLU A 290 -1.97 -5.78 3.47
N PRO A 291 -2.19 -6.42 4.63
CA PRO A 291 -1.11 -6.70 5.58
C PRO A 291 0.05 -7.47 4.95
N ARG A 292 1.28 -7.06 5.26
CA ARG A 292 2.47 -7.84 4.89
C ARG A 292 2.39 -9.20 5.58
N GLN A 293 2.83 -10.25 4.89
CA GLN A 293 3.00 -11.56 5.52
C GLN A 293 4.11 -11.44 6.57
N SER A 294 3.72 -11.31 7.84
CA SER A 294 4.64 -11.48 8.97
C SER A 294 5.11 -12.93 8.95
N GLY A 295 6.43 -13.16 8.91
CA GLY A 295 7.05 -14.50 8.78
C GLY A 295 6.71 -15.51 9.89
N ALA A 296 5.89 -15.15 10.88
CA ALA A 296 5.50 -15.98 12.01
C ALA A 296 4.68 -17.23 11.61
N SER A 297 3.98 -17.21 10.46
CA SER A 297 3.20 -18.37 10.00
C SER A 297 4.05 -19.53 9.46
N ARG A 298 5.35 -19.33 9.22
CA ARG A 298 6.27 -20.41 8.79
C ARG A 298 6.95 -21.12 9.95
N THR A 299 7.21 -20.43 11.07
CA THR A 299 7.89 -21.04 12.22
C THR A 299 6.98 -22.01 12.96
N LEU A 300 5.69 -21.68 13.12
CA LEU A 300 4.71 -22.56 13.77
C LEU A 300 4.41 -23.86 12.98
N GLN A 301 4.61 -23.86 11.66
CA GLN A 301 4.49 -25.08 10.85
C GLN A 301 5.77 -25.93 10.83
N ALA A 302 6.94 -25.31 11.05
CA ALA A 302 8.20 -26.03 11.12
C ALA A 302 8.41 -26.70 12.50
N GLU A 303 8.00 -26.04 13.59
CA GLU A 303 8.10 -26.62 14.95
C GLU A 303 7.02 -27.69 15.23
N GLY A 304 5.87 -27.64 14.55
CA GLY A 304 4.80 -28.64 14.70
C GLY A 304 5.07 -30.00 14.04
N VAL A 305 6.05 -30.09 13.14
CA VAL A 305 6.40 -31.34 12.42
C VAL A 305 7.62 -32.03 13.04
N GLY A 306 8.35 -31.37 13.95
CA GLY A 306 9.55 -31.91 14.60
C GLY A 306 9.34 -32.59 15.96
N SER A 307 8.11 -32.63 16.49
CA SER A 307 7.83 -33.16 17.84
C SER A 307 7.00 -34.46 17.85
N SER A 308 7.09 -35.25 16.78
CA SER A 308 6.52 -36.60 16.72
C SER A 308 7.48 -37.53 15.97
N ALA A 309 8.62 -37.81 16.59
CA ALA A 309 9.51 -38.93 16.29
C ALA A 309 10.15 -39.42 17.59
#